data_AF-A0AAX6GA05-F1
#
_entry.id   AF-A0AAX6GA05-F1
#
_cell.length_a   1.000
_cell.length_b   1.000
_cell.length_c   1.000
_cell.angle_alpha   90.00
_cell.angle_beta   90.00
_cell.angle_gamma   90.00
#
_symmetry.space_group_name_H-M   'P 1'
#
loop_
_entity.id
_entity.type
_entity.pdbx_description
1 polymer ?
#
loop_
_entity_poly.entity_id
_entity_poly.type
_entity_poly.pdbx_seq_one_letter_code
_entity_poly.pdbx_strand_id
1 'polypeptide(L)' 'MSDSVDTYLHRVGRAGRFGTKGLAITFVSSASDSDVLNQVQEGFEVDIKELTEQNDISTYRE' A
#
# COMPACT_ATOMS: atom_id res chain seq x y z
N MET A 1 -0.54 5.90 -9.91
CA MET A 1 -1.33 5.40 -8.77
C MET A 1 -2.66 4.81 -9.26
N SER A 2 -3.45 4.12 -8.43
CA SER A 2 -4.83 3.76 -8.80
C SER A 2 -5.69 5.02 -8.83
N ASP A 3 -6.73 5.09 -9.66
CA ASP A 3 -7.55 6.31 -9.81
C ASP A 3 -8.56 6.50 -8.66
N SER A 4 -8.78 5.47 -7.82
CA SER A 4 -9.66 5.52 -6.66
C SER A 4 -9.17 4.64 -5.49
N VAL A 5 -9.67 4.96 -4.30
CA VAL A 5 -9.42 4.24 -3.04
C VAL A 5 -9.87 2.77 -3.12
N ASP A 6 -11.05 2.49 -3.67
CA ASP A 6 -11.56 1.12 -3.85
C ASP A 6 -10.67 0.28 -4.77
N THR A 7 -10.20 0.89 -5.86
CA THR A 7 -9.31 0.21 -6.81
C THR A 7 -7.97 -0.11 -6.16
N TYR A 8 -7.46 0.77 -5.29
CA TYR A 8 -6.26 0.52 -4.50
C TYR A 8 -6.44 -0.71 -3.59
N LEU A 9 -7.53 -0.76 -2.82
CA LEU A 9 -7.84 -1.89 -1.93
C LEU A 9 -7.89 -3.22 -2.68
N HIS A 10 -8.57 -3.25 -3.84
CA HIS A 10 -8.68 -4.46 -4.66
C HIS A 10 -7.34 -4.96 -5.21
N ARG A 11 -6.39 -4.04 -5.47
CA ARG A 11 -5.04 -4.37 -5.94
C ARG A 11 -4.19 -4.92 -4.81
N VAL A 12 -4.10 -4.23 -3.67
CA VAL A 12 -3.25 -4.65 -2.55
C VAL A 12 -3.76 -5.92 -1.88
N GLY A 13 -5.09 -6.14 -1.86
CA GLY A 13 -5.71 -7.36 -1.36
C GLY A 13 -5.37 -8.64 -2.14
N ARG A 14 -4.58 -8.56 -3.21
CA ARG A 14 -4.04 -9.73 -3.92
C ARG A 14 -2.75 -10.27 -3.30
N ALA A 15 -1.99 -9.44 -2.59
CA ALA A 15 -0.67 -9.78 -2.05
C ALA A 15 -0.72 -10.70 -0.82
N GLY A 16 -1.86 -10.74 -0.10
CA GLY A 16 -2.12 -11.65 1.01
C GLY A 16 -3.57 -12.11 0.99
N ARG A 17 -3.83 -13.39 1.28
CA ARG A 17 -5.18 -13.99 1.26
C ARG A 17 -5.38 -14.83 2.51
N PHE A 18 -6.61 -14.96 2.98
CA PHE A 18 -6.93 -15.81 4.14
C PHE A 18 -6.11 -15.47 5.40
N GLY A 19 -5.83 -14.18 5.61
CA GLY A 19 -5.06 -13.72 6.78
C GLY A 19 -3.54 -13.88 6.66
N THR A 20 -3.01 -14.32 5.52
CA THR A 20 -1.55 -14.37 5.31
C THR A 20 -0.97 -12.96 5.16
N LYS A 21 0.32 -12.84 5.47
CA LYS A 21 1.10 -11.63 5.23
C LYS A 21 1.26 -11.37 3.73
N GLY A 22 1.51 -10.11 3.37
CA GLY A 22 1.81 -9.67 2.01
C GLY A 22 2.45 -8.28 2.03
N LEU A 23 3.15 -7.92 0.95
CA LEU A 23 3.78 -6.61 0.79
C LEU A 23 3.23 -5.91 -0.46
N ALA A 24 2.86 -4.65 -0.32
CA ALA A 24 2.50 -3.78 -1.44
C ALA A 24 3.42 -2.55 -1.42
N ILE A 25 4.04 -2.25 -2.57
CA ILE A 25 4.87 -1.05 -2.76
C ILE A 25 4.16 -0.17 -3.79
N THR A 26 3.93 1.08 -3.42
CA THR A 26 3.23 2.05 -4.28
C THR A 26 4.25 3.05 -4.81
N PHE A 27 4.34 3.18 -6.13
CA PHE A 27 5.15 4.23 -6.75
C PHE A 27 4.34 5.51 -6.89
N VAL A 28 4.94 6.61 -6.45
CA VAL A 28 4.39 7.96 -6.50
C VAL A 28 5.34 8.79 -7.35
N SER A 29 4.87 9.32 -8.48
CA SER A 29 5.68 10.14 -9.38
C SER A 29 5.13 11.55 -9.59
N SER A 30 3.95 11.83 -9.05
CA SER A 30 3.26 13.11 -9.20
C SER A 30 2.58 13.56 -7.90
N ALA A 31 2.25 14.85 -7.81
CA ALA A 31 1.44 15.38 -6.72
C ALA A 31 0.07 14.71 -6.65
N SER A 32 -0.57 14.46 -7.80
CA SER A 32 -1.85 13.74 -7.87
C SER A 32 -1.76 12.31 -7.34
N ASP A 33 -0.65 11.60 -7.55
CA ASP A 33 -0.47 10.27 -6.94
C ASP A 33 -0.41 10.35 -5.41
N SER A 34 0.20 11.42 -4.89
CA SER A 34 0.31 11.67 -3.45
C SER A 34 -1.05 11.99 -2.84
N ASP A 35 -1.86 12.79 -3.53
CA ASP A 35 -3.23 13.11 -3.11
C ASP A 35 -4.10 11.86 -2.99
N VAL A 36 -4.00 10.94 -3.98
CA VAL A 36 -4.73 9.66 -3.90
C VAL A 36 -4.19 8.79 -2.78
N LEU A 37 -2.87 8.73 -2.56
CA LEU A 37 -2.30 7.96 -1.46
C LEU A 37 -2.79 8.48 -0.10
N ASN A 38 -2.88 9.80 0.08
CA ASN A 38 -3.43 10.41 1.28
C ASN A 38 -4.91 10.05 1.50
N GLN A 39 -5.72 10.04 0.45
CA GLN A 39 -7.11 9.60 0.53
C GLN A 39 -7.24 8.12 0.92
N VAL A 40 -6.34 7.26 0.44
CA VAL A 40 -6.30 5.84 0.82
C VAL A 40 -5.99 5.69 2.31
N GLN A 41 -5.01 6.44 2.82
CA GLN A 41 -4.64 6.40 4.24
C GLN A 41 -5.80 6.84 5.14
N GLU A 42 -6.45 7.95 4.80
CA GLU A 42 -7.61 8.48 5.53
C GLU A 42 -8.80 7.50 5.46
N GLY A 43 -9.12 6.98 4.27
CA GLY A 43 -10.28 6.11 4.06
C GLY A 43 -10.20 4.75 4.74
N PHE A 44 -9.00 4.24 5.01
CA PHE A 44 -8.79 2.95 5.68
C PHE A 44 -8.11 3.06 7.05
N GLU A 45 -7.85 4.27 7.54
CA GLU A 45 -7.15 4.54 8.80
C GLU A 45 -5.81 3.79 8.90
N VAL A 46 -5.00 3.86 7.84
CA VAL A 46 -3.70 3.18 7.75
C VAL A 46 -2.54 4.16 7.50
N ASP A 47 -1.37 3.84 8.04
CA ASP A 47 -0.12 4.58 7.84
C ASP A 47 0.76 3.86 6.80
N ILE A 48 0.87 4.42 5.58
CA ILE A 48 1.69 3.86 4.49
C ILE A 48 3.04 4.59 4.50
N LYS A 49 4.02 3.95 5.10
CA LYS A 49 5.36 4.51 5.26
C LYS A 49 6.18 4.45 3.98
N GLU A 50 7.09 5.41 3.84
CA GLU A 50 8.10 5.39 2.79
C GLU A 50 8.99 4.13 2.91
N LEU A 51 9.34 3.57 1.76
CA LEU A 51 10.20 2.38 1.70
C LEU A 51 11.64 2.77 2.07
N THR A 52 12.14 2.24 3.18
CA THR A 52 13.54 2.43 3.62
C THR A 52 14.48 1.36 3.05
N GLU A 53 15.80 1.59 3.09
CA GLU A 53 16.79 0.58 2.69
C GLU A 53 16.83 -0.64 3.63
N GLN A 54 16.40 -0.46 4.89
CA GLN A 54 16.38 -1.48 5.92
C GLN A 54 14.97 -2.04 6.08
N ASN A 55 14.60 -2.96 5.21
CA ASN A 55 13.37 -3.74 5.36
C ASN A 55 13.71 -5.20 5.70
N ASP A 56 13.24 -5.65 6.87
CA ASP A 56 13.39 -7.04 7.28
C ASP A 56 12.40 -7.92 6.51
N ILE A 57 12.93 -8.80 5.67
CA ILE A 57 12.17 -9.72 4.82
C ILE A 57 11.21 -10.60 5.63
N SER A 58 11.56 -10.94 6.88
CA SER A 58 10.73 -11.79 7.75
C SER A 58 9.40 -11.13 8.15
N THR A 59 9.27 -9.81 7.98
CA THR A 59 8.05 -9.09 8.33
C THR A 59 6.88 -9.40 7.40
N TYR A 60 7.15 -9.72 6.13
CA TYR A 60 6.15 -10.00 5.09
C TYR A 60 6.31 -11.36 4.40
N ARG A 61 7.32 -12.14 4.79
CA ARG A 61 7.59 -13.47 4.25
C ARG A 61 7.47 -14.52 5.36
N GLU A 62 6.66 -15.55 5.13
CA GLU A 62 6.68 -16.79 5.93
C GLU A 62 7.84 -17.70 5.52
#